data_AF-A0A972C3A5-F1
#
_entry.id   AF-A0A972C3A5-F1
#
_cell.length_a   1.000
_cell.length_b   1.000
_cell.length_c   1.000
_cell.angle_alpha   90.00
_cell.angle_beta   90.00
_cell.angle_gamma   90.00
#
_symmetry.space_group_name_H-M   'P 1'
#
loop_
_entity.id
_entity.type
_entity.pdbx_description
1 polymer ?
#
loop_
_entity_poly.entity_id
_entity_poly.type
_entity_poly.pdbx_seq_one_letter_code
_entity_poly.pdbx_strand_id
1 'polypeptide(L)'
;MPVIKKPQWITDLQQQAVSLTGQPLRVGVTGLSRAGKTTFITSLINQLENHQRGLLARRPPFDRLEAVRWQRDGVEQPFAYLQALGSLSADPAQWPTSTTDLSRVVIDLRFRQSGLLRRVQSSRSLRLEILDYPGEWLLDL
;
A
#
# COMPACT_ATOMS: atom_id res chain seq x y z
N MET A 1 33.65 -21.25 -11.65
CA MET A 1 32.24 -21.23 -12.10
C MET A 1 31.79 -19.79 -12.22
N PRO A 2 31.41 -19.29 -13.40
CA PRO A 2 31.05 -17.88 -13.56
C PRO A 2 29.62 -17.64 -13.07
N VAL A 3 29.46 -16.69 -12.15
CA VAL A 3 28.16 -16.20 -11.68
C VAL A 3 27.55 -15.34 -12.78
N ILE A 4 26.52 -15.85 -13.44
CA ILE A 4 25.75 -15.10 -14.43
C ILE A 4 24.98 -14.00 -13.70
N LYS A 5 25.49 -12.76 -13.75
CA LYS A 5 24.77 -11.59 -13.24
C LYS A 5 23.53 -11.37 -14.11
N LYS A 6 22.33 -11.45 -13.51
CA LYS A 6 21.09 -11.11 -14.20
C LYS A 6 21.17 -9.64 -14.69
N PRO A 7 20.84 -9.38 -15.96
CA PRO A 7 21.07 -8.08 -16.55
C PRO A 7 20.04 -7.03 -16.03
N GLN A 8 20.54 -5.85 -15.69
CA GLN A 8 19.79 -4.81 -14.97
C GLN A 8 18.55 -4.30 -15.73
N TRP A 9 18.59 -4.30 -17.07
CA TRP A 9 17.49 -3.86 -17.92
C TRP A 9 16.17 -4.64 -17.71
N ILE A 10 16.21 -5.89 -17.21
CA ILE A 10 15.00 -6.65 -16.86
C ILE A 10 14.32 -6.04 -15.63
N THR A 11 15.10 -5.55 -14.68
CA THR A 11 14.60 -4.88 -13.48
C THR A 11 14.03 -3.51 -13.84
N ASP A 12 14.70 -2.79 -14.76
CA ASP A 12 14.26 -1.49 -15.24
C ASP A 12 12.95 -1.59 -16.03
N LEU A 13 12.75 -2.64 -16.84
CA LEU A 13 11.47 -2.91 -17.51
C LEU A 13 10.37 -3.30 -16.52
N GLN A 14 10.71 -4.01 -15.43
CA GLN A 14 9.75 -4.31 -14.36
C GLN A 14 9.38 -3.08 -13.53
N GLN A 15 10.27 -2.09 -13.42
CA GLN A 15 10.00 -0.81 -12.77
C GLN A 15 9.24 0.16 -13.70
N GLN A 16 9.56 0.17 -15.01
CA GLN A 16 8.84 0.94 -16.04
C GLN A 16 7.42 0.41 -16.27
N ALA A 17 7.16 -0.89 -16.13
CA ALA A 17 5.81 -1.45 -16.17
C ALA A 17 4.91 -1.00 -14.99
N VAL A 18 5.46 -0.33 -13.98
CA VAL A 18 4.71 0.25 -12.86
C VAL A 18 4.24 1.68 -13.17
N SER A 19 4.70 2.31 -14.26
CA SER A 19 4.25 3.66 -14.64
C SER A 19 3.02 3.67 -15.57
N LEU A 20 2.28 2.56 -15.67
CA LEU A 20 1.29 2.42 -16.74
C LEU A 20 0.00 3.19 -16.47
N THR A 21 -0.03 4.42 -17.02
CA THR A 21 -1.18 5.15 -17.61
C THR A 21 -2.15 5.95 -16.71
N GLY A 22 -1.88 6.17 -15.42
CA GLY A 22 -2.75 7.02 -14.59
C GLY A 22 -2.02 7.79 -13.49
N GLN A 23 -2.56 8.95 -13.10
CA GLN A 23 -2.09 9.65 -11.89
C GLN A 23 -2.34 8.76 -10.66
N PRO A 24 -1.44 8.76 -9.66
CA PRO A 24 -1.65 8.00 -8.43
C PRO A 24 -2.91 8.50 -7.72
N LEU A 25 -3.71 7.57 -7.20
CA LEU A 25 -4.78 7.91 -6.27
C LEU A 25 -4.15 8.23 -4.92
N ARG A 26 -4.22 9.49 -4.51
CA ARG A 26 -3.73 9.95 -3.22
C ARG A 26 -4.86 10.00 -2.21
N VAL A 27 -4.66 9.39 -1.06
CA VAL A 27 -5.61 9.34 0.05
C VAL A 27 -4.94 9.90 1.28
N GLY A 28 -5.43 11.04 1.77
CA GLY A 28 -5.07 11.57 3.07
C GLY A 28 -5.79 10.81 4.18
N VAL A 29 -5.03 10.33 5.17
CA VAL A 29 -5.54 9.74 6.40
C VAL A 29 -5.15 10.67 7.54
N THR A 30 -6.16 11.18 8.23
CA THR A 30 -6.00 12.19 9.27
C THR A 30 -7.04 12.02 10.36
N GLY A 31 -6.92 12.83 11.42
CA GLY A 31 -7.67 12.73 12.66
C GLY A 31 -6.80 13.09 13.85
N LEU A 32 -7.41 13.40 14.99
CA LEU A 32 -6.70 13.78 16.22
C LEU A 32 -5.73 12.68 16.67
N SER A 33 -4.78 13.06 17.52
CA SER A 33 -3.87 12.12 18.18
C SER A 33 -4.68 11.02 18.88
N ARG A 34 -4.19 9.78 18.77
CA ARG A 34 -4.83 8.56 19.28
C ARG A 34 -6.19 8.19 18.65
N ALA A 35 -6.61 8.83 17.56
CA ALA A 35 -7.82 8.42 16.81
C ALA A 35 -7.70 7.07 16.07
N GLY A 36 -6.54 6.40 16.14
CA GLY A 36 -6.34 5.06 15.55
C GLY A 36 -5.84 5.03 14.10
N LYS A 37 -5.34 6.15 13.56
CA LYS A 37 -4.80 6.26 12.18
C LYS A 37 -3.75 5.20 11.87
N THR A 38 -2.74 5.07 12.73
CA THR A 38 -1.65 4.10 12.58
C THR A 38 -2.17 2.67 12.53
N THR A 39 -3.09 2.32 13.44
CA THR A 39 -3.74 1.00 13.45
C THR A 39 -4.55 0.75 12.18
N PHE A 40 -5.32 1.74 11.73
CA PHE A 40 -6.12 1.66 10.50
C PHE A 40 -5.23 1.39 9.28
N ILE A 41 -4.18 2.19 9.09
CA ILE A 41 -3.25 2.04 7.95
C ILE A 41 -2.53 0.69 8.02
N THR A 42 -2.06 0.29 9.21
CA THR A 42 -1.39 -1.01 9.42
C THR A 42 -2.31 -2.17 9.04
N SER A 43 -3.57 -2.13 9.48
CA SER A 43 -4.57 -3.14 9.13
C SER A 43 -4.87 -3.16 7.63
N LEU A 44 -5.02 -1.98 7.01
CA LEU A 44 -5.25 -1.86 5.57
C LEU A 44 -4.10 -2.47 4.75
N ILE A 45 -2.86 -2.10 5.07
CA ILE A 45 -1.66 -2.69 4.44
C ILE A 45 -1.68 -4.21 4.60
N ASN A 46 -1.91 -4.70 5.82
CA ASN A 46 -1.93 -6.13 6.10
C ASN A 46 -3.03 -6.87 5.30
N GLN A 47 -4.23 -6.29 5.18
CA GLN A 47 -5.33 -6.87 4.39
C GLN A 47 -5.03 -6.87 2.89
N LEU A 48 -4.36 -5.85 2.37
CA LEU A 48 -3.96 -5.78 0.96
C LEU A 48 -2.82 -6.77 0.64
N GLU A 49 -1.78 -6.83 1.47
CA GLU A 49 -0.71 -7.82 1.29
C GLU A 49 -1.26 -9.26 1.34
N ASN A 50 -2.22 -9.51 2.23
CA ASN A 50 -2.88 -10.81 2.37
C ASN A 50 -4.19 -10.93 1.58
N HIS A 51 -4.38 -10.16 0.50
CA HIS A 51 -5.67 -10.03 -0.22
C HIS A 51 -6.33 -11.33 -0.68
N GLN A 52 -5.61 -12.45 -0.82
CA GLN A 52 -6.20 -13.75 -1.17
C GLN A 52 -6.89 -14.45 0.02
N ARG A 53 -6.46 -14.14 1.25
CA ARG A 53 -6.94 -14.76 2.50
C ARG A 53 -7.64 -13.75 3.42
N GLY A 54 -7.47 -12.46 3.16
CA GLY A 54 -8.03 -11.37 3.93
C GLY A 54 -9.55 -11.23 3.78
N LEU A 55 -10.14 -10.42 4.64
CA LEU A 55 -11.58 -10.14 4.66
C LEU A 55 -12.05 -9.42 3.38
N LEU A 56 -11.12 -8.72 2.71
CA LEU A 56 -11.40 -8.00 1.48
C LEU A 56 -11.51 -8.91 0.25
N ALA A 57 -10.99 -10.15 0.30
CA ALA A 57 -10.87 -11.05 -0.85
C ALA A 57 -12.18 -11.31 -1.62
N ARG A 58 -13.34 -11.19 -0.95
CA ARG A 58 -14.66 -11.47 -1.53
C ARG A 58 -15.52 -10.22 -1.73
N ARG A 59 -14.96 -9.03 -1.48
CA ARG A 59 -15.69 -7.77 -1.54
C ARG A 59 -15.27 -6.99 -2.79
N PRO A 60 -16.20 -6.53 -3.65
CA PRO A 60 -15.86 -5.61 -4.72
C PRO A 60 -15.23 -4.31 -4.17
N PRO A 61 -14.21 -3.73 -4.85
CA PRO A 61 -13.55 -4.23 -6.06
C PRO A 61 -12.41 -5.24 -5.81
N PHE A 62 -12.12 -5.56 -4.55
CA PHE A 62 -11.00 -6.42 -4.13
C PHE A 62 -11.17 -7.90 -4.51
N ASP A 63 -12.39 -8.34 -4.81
CA ASP A 63 -12.70 -9.64 -5.43
C ASP A 63 -12.01 -9.86 -6.79
N ARG A 64 -11.55 -8.77 -7.42
CA ARG A 64 -10.81 -8.76 -8.68
C ARG A 64 -9.34 -8.37 -8.50
N LEU A 65 -8.85 -8.19 -7.28
CA LEU A 65 -7.46 -7.87 -7.02
C LEU A 65 -6.59 -9.10 -7.30
N GLU A 66 -5.68 -8.98 -8.28
CA GLU A 66 -4.80 -10.06 -8.74
C GLU A 66 -3.39 -9.98 -8.15
N ALA A 67 -2.91 -8.76 -7.88
CA ALA A 67 -1.60 -8.55 -7.29
C ALA A 67 -1.55 -7.25 -6.48
N VAL A 68 -0.74 -7.29 -5.42
CA VAL A 68 -0.40 -6.17 -4.56
C VAL A 68 1.11 -6.10 -4.47
N ARG A 69 1.68 -4.91 -4.70
CA ARG A 69 3.10 -4.64 -4.52
C ARG A 69 3.26 -3.39 -3.66
N TRP A 70 3.71 -3.56 -2.43
CA TRP A 70 4.05 -2.44 -1.57
C TRP A 70 5.48 -1.97 -1.87
N GLN A 71 5.61 -0.71 -2.28
CA GLN A 71 6.90 -0.06 -2.53
C GLN A 71 7.42 0.52 -1.21
N ARG A 72 8.59 0.05 -0.76
CA ARG A 72 9.28 0.55 0.44
C ARG A 72 10.56 1.30 0.09
N ASP A 73 11.25 0.84 -0.95
CA ASP A 73 12.50 1.45 -1.40
C ASP A 73 12.23 2.77 -2.13
N GLY A 74 13.01 3.81 -1.80
CA GLY A 74 12.91 5.13 -2.43
C GLY A 74 11.63 5.93 -2.09
N VAL A 75 10.83 5.47 -1.14
CA VAL A 75 9.69 6.24 -0.62
C VAL A 75 10.18 7.23 0.43
N GLU A 76 9.94 8.52 0.17
CA GLU A 76 10.17 9.58 1.15
C GLU A 76 9.23 9.43 2.36
N GLN A 77 9.78 9.56 3.57
CA GLN A 77 9.06 9.41 4.84
C GLN A 77 8.18 8.14 4.89
N PRO A 78 8.75 6.93 4.76
CA PRO A 78 7.97 5.71 4.67
C PRO A 78 7.22 5.43 5.99
N PHE A 79 5.97 5.00 5.88
CA PHE A 79 5.18 4.58 7.05
C PHE A 79 5.85 3.41 7.81
N ALA A 80 5.94 3.54 9.14
CA ALA A 80 6.64 2.60 10.03
C ALA A 80 5.83 1.32 10.32
N TYR A 81 5.35 0.63 9.28
CA TYR A 81 4.50 -0.55 9.38
C TYR A 81 5.07 -1.67 10.25
N LEU A 82 6.35 -2.01 10.12
CA LEU A 82 6.95 -3.11 10.89
C LEU A 82 6.95 -2.81 12.40
N GLN A 83 7.18 -1.55 12.77
CA GLN A 83 7.10 -1.09 14.15
C GLN A 83 5.66 -1.17 14.65
N ALA A 84 4.70 -0.67 13.87
CA ALA A 84 3.28 -0.70 14.24
C ALA A 84 2.74 -2.14 14.35
N LEU A 85 3.10 -3.01 13.41
CA LEU A 85 2.77 -4.44 13.47
C LEU A 85 3.42 -5.10 14.68
N GLY A 86 4.67 -4.75 15.00
CA GLY A 86 5.38 -5.22 16.19
C GLY A 86 4.65 -4.87 17.48
N SER A 87 4.18 -3.63 17.64
CA SER A 87 3.37 -3.22 18.80
C SER A 87 2.08 -4.04 18.91
N LEU A 88 1.36 -4.22 17.79
CA LEU A 88 0.10 -4.96 17.75
C LEU A 88 0.26 -6.47 17.98
N SER A 89 1.45 -7.02 17.73
CA SER A 89 1.76 -8.45 17.89
C SER A 89 2.60 -8.78 19.13
N ALA A 90 2.91 -7.77 19.96
CA ALA A 90 3.63 -7.94 21.20
C ALA A 90 2.83 -8.73 22.26
N ASP A 91 3.52 -9.17 23.32
CA ASP A 91 2.92 -9.77 24.50
C ASP A 91 3.37 -9.01 25.77
N PRO A 92 2.50 -8.21 26.42
CA PRO A 92 1.13 -7.92 26.02
C PRO A 92 1.06 -7.03 24.76
N ALA A 93 -0.01 -7.18 23.97
CA ALA A 93 -0.22 -6.37 22.77
C ALA A 93 -0.40 -4.88 23.12
N GLN A 94 0.16 -4.01 22.28
CA GLN A 94 0.16 -2.56 22.51
C GLN A 94 -0.32 -1.80 21.27
N TRP A 95 -0.99 -0.66 21.50
CA TRP A 95 -1.30 0.24 20.40
C TRP A 95 -0.03 0.89 19.84
N PRO A 96 0.10 1.01 18.51
CA PRO A 96 1.20 1.75 17.90
C PRO A 96 1.26 3.20 18.39
N THR A 97 2.46 3.77 18.42
CA THR A 97 2.66 5.18 18.72
C THR A 97 1.90 6.07 17.72
N SER A 98 1.32 7.17 18.22
CA SER A 98 0.69 8.18 17.37
C SER A 98 1.69 8.73 16.35
N THR A 99 1.22 8.96 15.12
CA THR A 99 1.98 9.67 14.09
C THR A 99 2.24 11.11 14.53
N THR A 100 3.51 11.52 14.55
CA THR A 100 3.94 12.88 14.92
C THR A 100 4.33 13.73 13.71
N ASP A 101 4.50 13.11 12.55
CA ASP A 101 4.94 13.73 11.30
C ASP A 101 4.20 13.11 10.11
N LEU A 102 4.34 13.69 8.92
CA LEU A 102 3.86 13.12 7.68
C LEU A 102 4.56 11.78 7.40
N SER A 103 3.79 10.77 6.99
CA SER A 103 4.35 9.53 6.45
C SER A 103 3.56 9.02 5.25
N ARG A 104 4.23 8.23 4.41
CA ARG A 104 3.73 7.81 3.10
C ARG A 104 3.76 6.29 2.96
N VAL A 105 2.70 5.76 2.37
CA VAL A 105 2.59 4.37 1.90
C VAL A 105 2.36 4.41 0.40
N VAL A 106 3.09 3.62 -0.38
CA VAL A 106 2.92 3.51 -1.83
C VAL A 106 2.65 2.07 -2.21
N ILE A 107 1.47 1.76 -2.72
CA ILE A 107 1.07 0.40 -3.09
C ILE A 107 0.57 0.39 -4.53
N ASP A 108 1.15 -0.49 -5.34
CA ASP A 108 0.64 -0.78 -6.66
C ASP A 108 -0.32 -1.97 -6.59
N LEU A 109 -1.55 -1.76 -7.07
CA LEU A 109 -2.64 -2.71 -7.09
C LEU A 109 -2.96 -3.08 -8.54
N ARG A 110 -3.05 -4.38 -8.84
CA ARG A 110 -3.43 -4.87 -10.18
C ARG A 110 -4.77 -5.58 -10.11
N PHE A 111 -5.73 -5.08 -10.86
CA PHE A 111 -7.10 -5.60 -10.90
C PHE A 111 -7.39 -6.27 -12.24
N ARG A 112 -8.12 -7.38 -12.14
CA ARG A 112 -8.74 -8.07 -13.27
C ARG A 112 -9.87 -7.22 -13.85
N GLN A 113 -9.93 -7.10 -15.17
CA GLN A 113 -11.07 -6.44 -15.82
C GLN A 113 -12.36 -7.28 -15.71
N SER A 114 -13.51 -6.61 -15.71
CA SER A 114 -14.85 -7.22 -15.69
C SER A 114 -15.56 -7.05 -17.04
N GLY A 115 -16.50 -7.95 -17.37
CA GLY A 115 -17.34 -7.87 -18.57
C GLY A 115 -16.97 -8.88 -19.67
N LEU A 116 -17.72 -8.85 -20.77
CA LEU A 116 -17.62 -9.79 -21.89
C LEU A 116 -16.24 -9.76 -22.60
N LEU A 117 -15.51 -8.65 -22.50
CA LEU A 117 -14.20 -8.45 -23.12
C LEU A 117 -13.01 -8.80 -22.21
N ARG A 118 -13.25 -9.45 -21.07
CA ARG A 118 -12.20 -9.80 -20.09
C ARG A 118 -11.05 -10.65 -20.66
N ARG A 119 -11.29 -11.43 -21.72
CA ARG A 119 -10.24 -12.21 -22.40
C ARG A 119 -9.34 -11.37 -23.31
N VAL A 120 -9.77 -10.16 -23.67
CA VAL A 120 -9.08 -9.28 -24.63
C VAL A 120 -8.45 -8.07 -23.93
N GLN A 121 -9.03 -7.58 -22.82
CA GLN A 121 -8.50 -6.42 -22.11
C GLN A 121 -7.45 -6.80 -21.05
N SER A 122 -6.31 -6.11 -21.08
CA SER A 122 -5.23 -6.22 -20.08
C SER A 122 -5.69 -5.81 -18.67
N SER A 123 -5.09 -6.38 -17.62
CA SER A 123 -5.34 -5.97 -16.23
C SER A 123 -5.15 -4.46 -16.03
N ARG A 124 -5.94 -3.84 -15.15
CA ARG A 124 -5.76 -2.43 -14.77
C ARG A 124 -4.87 -2.31 -13.56
N SER A 125 -3.90 -1.41 -13.61
CA SER A 125 -3.04 -1.08 -12.47
C SER A 125 -3.49 0.24 -11.84
N LEU A 126 -3.41 0.32 -10.51
CA LEU A 126 -3.66 1.51 -9.72
C LEU A 126 -2.48 1.70 -8.77
N ARG A 127 -1.85 2.86 -8.80
CA ARG A 127 -0.93 3.29 -7.74
C ARG A 127 -1.73 4.03 -6.68
N LEU A 128 -1.75 3.48 -5.47
CA LEU A 128 -2.35 4.06 -4.27
C LEU A 128 -1.24 4.67 -3.42
N GLU A 129 -1.35 5.97 -3.13
CA GLU A 129 -0.50 6.68 -2.18
C GLU A 129 -1.32 7.08 -0.96
N ILE A 130 -0.98 6.55 0.22
CA ILE A 130 -1.61 6.93 1.49
C ILE A 130 -0.69 7.90 2.20
N LEU A 131 -1.20 9.07 2.57
CA LEU A 131 -0.51 10.10 3.34
C LEU A 131 -1.11 10.12 4.74
N ASP A 132 -0.33 9.74 5.76
CA ASP A 132 -0.72 9.85 7.16
C ASP A 132 -0.12 11.11 7.75
N TYR A 133 -0.96 12.00 8.29
CA TYR A 133 -0.49 13.25 8.89
C TYR A 133 -1.34 13.63 10.12
N PRO A 134 -0.77 14.41 11.06
CA PRO A 134 -1.50 14.89 12.23
C PRO A 134 -2.72 15.74 11.83
N GLY A 135 -3.90 15.44 12.39
CA GLY A 135 -5.11 16.21 12.12
C GLY A 135 -5.10 17.60 12.75
N GLU A 136 -4.27 17.78 13.77
CA GLU A 136 -3.99 19.05 14.42
C GLU A 136 -3.51 20.11 13.42
N TRP A 137 -2.80 19.71 12.36
CA TRP A 137 -2.35 20.63 11.31
C TRP A 137 -3.50 21.25 10.51
N LEU A 138 -4.68 20.63 10.51
CA LEU A 138 -5.88 21.19 9.88
C LEU A 138 -6.58 22.23 10.76
N LEU A 139 -6.23 22.30 12.05
CA LEU A 139 -6.80 23.27 12.99
C LEU A 139 -6.08 24.62 12.93
N ASP A 140 -4.88 24.66 12.38
CA ASP A 140 -4.07 25.87 12.20
C ASP A 140 -4.41 26.63 10.89
N LEU A 141 -5.47 26.22 10.18
CA LEU A 141 -5.99 26.85 8.96
C LEU A 141 -7.00 27.97 9.28
#